data_AF-A0A4W5LJA7-F1
#
_entry.id   AF-A0A4W5LJA7-F1
#
_cell.length_a   1.000
_cell.length_b   1.000
_cell.length_c   1.000
_cell.angle_alpha   90.00
_cell.angle_beta   90.00
_cell.angle_gamma   90.00
#
_symmetry.space_group_name_H-M   'P 1'
#
loop_
_entity.id
_entity.type
_entity.pdbx_description
1 polymer ?
#
loop_
_entity_poly.entity_id
_entity_poly.type
_entity_poly.pdbx_seq_one_letter_code
_entity_poly.pdbx_strand_id
1 'polypeptide(L)'
;MKGDEHTFIDLLNHFSMETKQSRISNYDKYKVLFIFDGLDECRLPLDFQKNKICCDVTESTSVDVLLTNLIKGNLLPSALLWITTRPGAANKIPSGCVDQVTEIRGFSEPQKEEYFRKRFSDEDLASRIISHIKTSRSLHIMCHIPVFCWISATVLEHMLEHKREEMPKTLTEMYTHLVVFHTKQKNEKYLGKEETGPHWNKESILSLGKLAFQQLTKGNLIFYEEDLKEAGIDVNEASVYSGLCTQLFREECVLYQDKVYCFVHLSIQEFLAALYVFLSFINNNENLMDKLQTKDKTEVTFYKSAVDKALQSETGNLDLFLRFLLGLSLESNQKHFRGLLIKTRSSSQSHEETVKYIKEKIRENPSPERSINLFHCLNELNDHSLVEEIQSFLSSGSLLEPDLSPAQWSALVFVLLTSEKELDVFDLKKYSRSEEGLLRLLPVVKASRAALLSGCGVTEEGCASLVSALESNPSHLRELDLSNNDLKDSGVKLLSA
;
A
#
# COMPACT_ATOMS: atom_id res chain seq x y z
N MET A 1 19.36 -19.12 15.61
CA MET A 1 18.54 -18.14 16.40
C MET A 1 17.11 -18.63 16.65
N LYS A 2 16.37 -19.09 15.63
CA LYS A 2 14.99 -19.58 15.87
C LYS A 2 15.02 -20.97 16.53
N GLY A 3 14.65 -21.05 17.81
CA GLY A 3 14.63 -22.28 18.60
C GLY A 3 15.82 -22.45 19.55
N ASP A 4 16.82 -21.57 19.48
CA ASP A 4 17.97 -21.55 20.37
C ASP A 4 17.70 -20.62 21.56
N GLU A 5 18.26 -20.94 22.73
CA GLU A 5 18.27 -20.04 23.87
C GLU A 5 19.50 -19.13 23.80
N HIS A 6 19.28 -17.85 24.10
CA HIS A 6 20.31 -16.82 24.11
C HIS A 6 20.17 -15.98 25.39
N THR A 7 21.28 -15.45 25.89
CA THR A 7 21.21 -14.35 26.86
C THR A 7 21.02 -13.03 26.13
N PHE A 8 20.47 -12.02 26.81
CA PHE A 8 20.33 -10.70 26.19
C PHE A 8 21.69 -10.10 25.84
N ILE A 9 22.69 -10.32 26.70
CA ILE A 9 24.08 -9.90 26.45
C ILE A 9 24.66 -10.59 25.23
N ASP A 10 24.38 -11.87 25.01
CA ASP A 10 24.86 -12.59 23.82
C ASP A 10 24.28 -11.98 22.54
N LEU A 11 23.00 -11.61 22.55
CA LEU A 11 22.38 -10.92 21.42
C LEU A 11 23.03 -9.56 21.17
N LEU A 12 23.24 -8.75 22.21
CA LEU A 12 23.90 -7.44 22.07
C LEU A 12 25.33 -7.57 21.54
N ASN A 13 26.10 -8.53 22.07
CA ASN A 13 27.46 -8.80 21.61
C ASN A 13 27.51 -9.37 20.20
N HIS A 14 26.48 -10.12 19.79
CA HIS A 14 26.35 -10.67 18.45
C HIS A 14 26.10 -9.56 17.42
N PHE A 15 25.15 -8.66 17.70
CA PHE A 15 24.82 -7.55 16.80
C PHE A 15 25.78 -6.36 16.90
N SER A 16 26.50 -6.19 18.01
CA SER A 16 27.44 -5.09 18.22
C SER A 16 28.79 -5.58 18.76
N MET A 17 29.63 -6.08 17.87
CA MET A 17 31.02 -6.48 18.19
C MET A 17 31.85 -5.33 18.80
N GLU A 18 31.51 -4.08 18.50
CA GLU A 18 32.13 -2.87 19.07
C GLU A 18 31.80 -2.70 20.56
N THR A 19 30.60 -3.10 21.00
CA THR A 19 30.26 -3.13 22.45
C THR A 19 31.03 -4.22 23.20
N LYS A 20 31.27 -5.36 22.53
CA LYS A 20 32.12 -6.44 23.06
C LYS A 20 33.57 -5.98 23.27
N GLN A 21 34.12 -5.18 22.35
CA GLN A 21 35.47 -4.62 22.44
C GLN A 21 35.59 -3.52 23.50
N SER A 22 34.54 -2.73 23.71
CA SER A 22 34.51 -1.63 24.70
C SER A 22 34.20 -2.07 26.13
N ARG A 23 33.98 -3.37 26.39
CA ARG A 23 33.70 -3.96 27.71
C ARG A 23 32.52 -3.31 28.45
N ILE A 24 31.56 -2.78 27.70
CA ILE A 24 30.32 -2.23 28.26
C ILE A 24 29.53 -3.41 28.83
N SER A 25 29.55 -3.56 30.16
CA SER A 25 28.95 -4.67 30.90
C SER A 25 27.84 -4.22 31.84
N ASN A 26 27.79 -2.91 32.14
CA ASN A 26 26.74 -2.32 32.96
C ASN A 26 26.00 -1.26 32.13
N TYR A 27 24.90 -1.70 31.52
CA TYR A 27 24.06 -0.87 30.66
C TYR A 27 23.25 0.18 31.45
N ASP A 28 23.04 -0.01 32.75
CA ASP A 28 22.33 0.95 33.62
C ASP A 28 23.09 2.28 33.79
N LYS A 29 24.40 2.29 33.48
CA LYS A 29 25.21 3.51 33.50
C LYS A 29 25.03 4.39 32.26
N TYR A 30 24.35 3.89 31.24
CA TYR A 30 24.21 4.56 29.95
C TYR A 30 22.74 4.79 29.62
N LYS A 31 22.46 5.85 28.87
CA LYS A 31 21.18 5.99 28.19
C LYS A 31 21.22 5.16 26.93
N VAL A 32 20.56 4.00 26.96
CA VAL A 32 20.47 3.08 25.82
C VAL A 32 19.17 3.36 25.07
N LEU A 33 19.23 3.41 23.75
CA LEU A 33 18.07 3.46 22.87
C LEU A 33 18.09 2.26 21.94
N PHE A 34 17.01 1.48 21.93
CA PHE A 34 16.78 0.41 20.97
C PHE A 34 15.79 0.90 19.91
N ILE A 35 16.14 0.73 18.64
CA ILE A 35 15.25 1.01 17.52
C ILE A 35 14.85 -0.33 16.90
N PHE A 36 13.57 -0.66 16.98
CA PHE A 36 12.98 -1.82 16.31
C PHE A 36 12.25 -1.33 15.06
N ASP A 37 12.90 -1.49 13.92
CA ASP A 37 12.32 -1.12 12.63
C ASP A 37 11.50 -2.29 12.07
N GLY A 38 10.21 -2.10 11.82
CA GLY A 38 9.33 -3.08 11.21
C GLY A 38 8.88 -4.22 12.14
N LEU A 39 8.20 -3.91 13.25
CA LEU A 39 7.66 -4.96 14.15
C LEU A 39 6.69 -5.91 13.43
N ASP A 40 5.97 -5.42 12.43
CA ASP A 40 5.06 -6.25 11.61
C ASP A 40 5.80 -7.34 10.82
N GLU A 41 7.10 -7.20 10.59
CA GLU A 41 7.96 -8.19 9.95
C GLU A 41 8.46 -9.26 10.95
N CYS A 42 8.24 -9.03 12.25
CA CYS A 42 8.67 -9.94 13.28
C CYS A 42 7.90 -11.28 13.18
N ARG A 43 8.64 -12.35 12.88
CA ARG A 43 8.13 -13.72 12.81
C ARG A 43 7.96 -14.38 14.17
N LEU A 44 8.32 -13.70 15.25
CA LEU A 44 8.16 -14.20 16.61
C LEU A 44 6.71 -13.95 17.08
N PRO A 45 6.15 -14.82 17.92
CA PRO A 45 4.76 -14.68 18.36
C PRO A 45 4.53 -13.44 19.23
N LEU A 46 5.56 -12.94 19.91
CA LEU A 46 5.53 -11.82 20.85
C LEU A 46 4.42 -12.00 21.89
N ASP A 47 4.39 -13.16 22.56
CA ASP A 47 3.34 -13.48 23.52
C ASP A 47 3.55 -12.76 24.87
N PHE A 48 3.04 -11.53 24.96
CA PHE A 48 3.12 -10.72 26.18
C PHE A 48 2.34 -11.31 27.36
N GLN A 49 1.50 -12.33 27.20
CA GLN A 49 0.74 -12.91 28.31
C GLN A 49 1.39 -14.17 28.86
N LYS A 50 1.84 -15.07 27.98
CA LYS A 50 2.37 -16.40 28.37
C LYS A 50 3.87 -16.42 28.56
N ASN A 51 4.61 -15.47 27.98
CA ASN A 51 6.06 -15.47 28.12
C ASN A 51 6.47 -15.28 29.58
N LYS A 52 7.46 -16.10 30.01
CA LYS A 52 8.04 -16.02 31.35
C LYS A 52 8.62 -14.63 31.60
N ILE A 53 8.52 -14.16 32.84
CA ILE A 53 9.17 -12.92 33.25
C ILE A 53 10.68 -13.20 33.32
N CYS A 54 11.45 -12.41 32.60
CA CYS A 54 12.90 -12.42 32.62
C CYS A 54 13.36 -11.02 33.01
N CYS A 55 14.14 -10.91 34.07
CA CYS A 55 14.69 -9.63 34.55
C CYS A 55 16.22 -9.61 34.55
N ASP A 56 16.86 -10.76 34.31
CA ASP A 56 18.31 -10.91 34.29
C ASP A 56 18.81 -11.00 32.84
N VAL A 57 19.66 -10.06 32.45
CA VAL A 57 20.26 -9.99 31.12
C VAL A 57 21.21 -11.17 30.82
N THR A 58 21.61 -11.92 31.83
CA THR A 58 22.45 -13.13 31.74
C THR A 58 21.64 -14.43 31.70
N GLU A 59 20.33 -14.38 31.91
CA GLU A 59 19.48 -15.56 31.81
C GLU A 59 19.29 -15.97 30.34
N SER A 60 19.56 -17.25 30.06
CA SER A 60 19.36 -17.84 28.74
C SER A 60 17.88 -18.14 28.52
N THR A 61 17.31 -17.62 27.43
CA THR A 61 15.92 -17.86 27.04
C THR A 61 15.72 -17.60 25.55
N SER A 62 14.53 -17.91 25.01
CA SER A 62 14.19 -17.58 23.63
C SER A 62 14.20 -16.07 23.37
N VAL A 63 14.53 -15.68 22.13
CA VAL A 63 14.51 -14.28 21.67
C VAL A 63 13.14 -13.64 21.85
N ASP A 64 12.06 -14.42 21.69
CA ASP A 64 10.68 -13.98 21.91
C ASP A 64 10.43 -13.52 23.36
N VAL A 65 10.92 -14.29 24.34
CA VAL A 65 10.84 -13.94 25.75
C VAL A 65 11.70 -12.70 26.04
N LEU A 66 12.92 -12.61 25.48
CA LEU A 66 13.78 -11.46 25.68
C LEU A 66 13.14 -10.16 25.16
N LEU A 67 12.60 -10.16 23.93
CA LEU A 67 11.98 -8.99 23.32
C LEU A 67 10.73 -8.54 24.08
N THR A 68 9.84 -9.47 24.44
CA THR A 68 8.63 -9.14 25.21
C THR A 68 8.95 -8.57 26.59
N ASN A 69 10.00 -9.08 27.27
CA ASN A 69 10.42 -8.53 28.56
C ASN A 69 11.14 -7.18 28.44
N LEU A 70 11.90 -6.96 27.37
CA LEU A 70 12.49 -5.65 27.09
C LEU A 70 11.40 -4.60 26.83
N ILE A 71 10.41 -4.91 25.99
CA ILE A 71 9.30 -3.99 25.68
C ILE A 71 8.44 -3.71 26.93
N LYS A 72 8.27 -4.70 27.81
CA LYS A 72 7.59 -4.51 29.11
C LYS A 72 8.40 -3.68 30.11
N GLY A 73 9.70 -3.47 29.87
CA GLY A 73 10.62 -2.85 30.81
C GLY A 73 11.11 -3.76 31.95
N ASN A 74 10.91 -5.08 31.85
CA ASN A 74 11.47 -6.05 32.81
C ASN A 74 12.99 -6.23 32.61
N LEU A 75 13.43 -6.20 31.35
CA LEU A 75 14.84 -6.17 30.98
C LEU A 75 15.24 -4.74 30.63
N LEU A 76 16.32 -4.24 31.22
CA LEU A 76 16.85 -2.88 31.02
C LEU A 76 15.77 -1.79 31.17
N PRO A 77 15.18 -1.60 32.36
CA PRO A 77 14.07 -0.67 32.59
C PRO A 77 14.40 0.80 32.26
N SER A 78 15.68 1.18 32.22
CA SER A 78 16.13 2.53 31.85
C SER A 78 16.34 2.72 30.34
N ALA A 79 16.18 1.68 29.53
CA ALA A 79 16.36 1.78 28.09
C ALA A 79 15.14 2.44 27.43
N LEU A 80 15.40 3.25 26.41
CA LEU A 80 14.38 3.80 25.54
C LEU A 80 14.14 2.87 24.36
N LEU A 81 12.91 2.81 23.90
CA LEU A 81 12.47 1.96 22.79
C LEU A 81 11.77 2.82 21.75
N TRP A 82 12.23 2.74 20.50
CA TRP A 82 11.53 3.31 19.35
C TRP A 82 11.15 2.17 18.41
N ILE A 83 9.86 1.91 18.29
CA ILE A 83 9.33 0.84 17.44
C ILE A 83 8.61 1.46 16.25
N THR A 84 8.94 1.01 15.03
CA THR A 84 8.16 1.30 13.82
C THR A 84 7.34 0.06 13.48
N THR A 85 6.09 0.25 13.05
CA THR A 85 5.19 -0.85 12.70
C THR A 85 4.03 -0.34 11.87
N ARG A 86 3.46 -1.19 11.01
CA ARG A 86 2.15 -0.92 10.40
C ARG A 86 1.04 -0.89 11.46
N PRO A 87 -0.03 -0.07 11.26
CA PRO A 87 -1.11 0.09 12.25
C PRO A 87 -1.75 -1.22 12.70
N GLY A 88 -1.98 -2.16 11.78
CA GLY A 88 -2.58 -3.46 12.09
C GLY A 88 -1.76 -4.33 13.05
N ALA A 89 -0.44 -4.14 13.10
CA ALA A 89 0.46 -4.88 13.99
C ALA A 89 0.79 -4.11 15.28
N ALA A 90 0.45 -2.83 15.38
CA ALA A 90 0.67 -2.04 16.60
C ALA A 90 -0.08 -2.62 17.81
N ASN A 91 -1.28 -3.19 17.57
CA ASN A 91 -2.10 -3.82 18.60
C ASN A 91 -1.48 -5.08 19.22
N LYS A 92 -0.37 -5.60 18.66
CA LYS A 92 0.39 -6.69 19.30
C LYS A 92 1.08 -6.21 20.58
N ILE A 93 1.40 -4.92 20.68
CA ILE A 93 2.01 -4.35 21.88
C ILE A 93 0.90 -3.94 22.85
N PRO A 94 0.93 -4.38 24.12
CA PRO A 94 0.00 -3.92 25.13
C PRO A 94 0.07 -2.40 25.29
N SER A 95 -1.07 -1.72 25.36
CA SER A 95 -1.13 -0.26 25.49
C SER A 95 -0.41 0.28 26.73
N GLY A 96 -0.33 -0.51 27.81
CA GLY A 96 0.44 -0.16 29.01
C GLY A 96 1.96 -0.17 28.84
N CYS A 97 2.47 -0.64 27.70
CA CYS A 97 3.90 -0.62 27.35
C CYS A 97 4.26 0.52 26.38
N VAL A 98 3.32 1.42 26.06
CA VAL A 98 3.51 2.47 25.06
C VAL A 98 3.31 3.84 25.68
N ASP A 99 4.39 4.61 25.80
CA ASP A 99 4.35 5.98 26.35
C ASP A 99 3.82 7.00 25.33
N GLN A 100 4.19 6.86 24.06
CA GLN A 100 3.83 7.78 23.00
C GLN A 100 3.61 7.05 21.67
N VAL A 101 2.60 7.49 20.91
CA VAL A 101 2.31 7.03 19.55
C VAL A 101 2.42 8.21 18.59
N THR A 102 3.09 8.01 17.47
CA THR A 102 3.17 9.00 16.38
C THR A 102 2.78 8.34 15.07
N GLU A 103 1.83 8.95 14.36
CA GLU A 103 1.38 8.50 13.05
C GLU A 103 2.18 9.21 11.94
N ILE A 104 2.85 8.43 11.07
CA ILE A 104 3.54 8.96 9.89
C ILE A 104 2.53 9.06 8.75
N ARG A 105 2.15 10.29 8.37
CA ARG A 105 1.08 10.52 7.39
C ARG A 105 1.55 10.61 5.94
N GLY A 106 2.81 10.94 5.69
CA GLY A 106 3.36 11.08 4.32
C GLY A 106 3.77 12.52 3.99
N PHE A 107 3.84 12.83 2.69
CA PHE A 107 4.28 14.13 2.19
C PHE A 107 3.13 15.14 2.07
N SER A 108 3.37 16.34 2.60
CA SER A 108 2.59 17.53 2.28
C SER A 108 2.84 18.01 0.84
N GLU A 109 1.98 18.89 0.31
CA GLU A 109 2.13 19.41 -1.06
C GLU A 109 3.52 20.01 -1.35
N PRO A 110 4.10 20.86 -0.47
CA PRO A 110 5.46 21.37 -0.70
C PRO A 110 6.52 20.28 -0.70
N GLN A 111 6.37 19.26 0.15
CA GLN A 111 7.32 18.14 0.23
C GLN A 111 7.27 17.24 -1.01
N LYS A 112 6.10 17.08 -1.65
CA LYS A 112 6.00 16.38 -2.93
C LYS A 112 6.84 17.07 -4.00
N GLU A 113 6.70 18.39 -4.14
CA GLU A 113 7.49 19.16 -5.11
C GLU A 113 8.98 19.13 -4.80
N GLU A 114 9.34 19.31 -3.53
CA GLU A 114 10.72 19.22 -3.05
C GLU A 114 11.36 17.87 -3.38
N TYR A 115 10.62 16.77 -3.20
CA TYR A 115 11.09 15.43 -3.56
C TYR A 115 11.47 15.34 -5.03
N PHE A 116 10.57 15.74 -5.95
CA PHE A 116 10.82 15.62 -7.39
C PHE A 116 11.97 16.54 -7.84
N ARG A 117 12.07 17.74 -7.27
CA ARG A 117 13.20 18.64 -7.53
C ARG A 117 14.53 18.06 -7.08
N LYS A 118 14.57 17.43 -5.90
CA LYS A 118 15.80 16.77 -5.40
C LYS A 118 16.14 15.49 -6.18
N ARG A 119 15.15 14.81 -6.75
CA ARG A 119 15.34 13.53 -7.46
C ARG A 119 15.93 13.69 -8.86
N PHE A 120 15.69 14.81 -9.53
CA PHE A 120 16.14 15.05 -10.90
C PHE A 120 17.11 16.22 -10.97
N SER A 121 18.31 15.99 -11.49
CA SER A 121 19.30 17.06 -11.71
C SER A 121 18.90 18.02 -12.84
N ASP A 122 18.04 17.58 -13.75
CA ASP A 122 17.48 18.39 -14.83
C ASP A 122 16.20 19.09 -14.35
N GLU A 123 16.28 20.42 -14.16
CA GLU A 123 15.18 21.26 -13.69
C GLU A 123 14.00 21.34 -14.68
N ASP A 124 14.22 21.19 -16.00
CA ASP A 124 13.13 21.17 -16.99
C ASP A 124 12.35 19.86 -16.88
N LEU A 125 13.06 18.73 -16.80
CA LEU A 125 12.44 17.43 -16.59
C LEU A 125 11.67 17.40 -15.27
N ALA A 126 12.28 17.89 -14.18
CA ALA A 126 11.62 18.00 -12.88
C ALA A 126 10.33 18.83 -12.96
N SER A 127 10.39 19.99 -13.62
CA SER A 127 9.24 20.89 -13.80
C SER A 127 8.12 20.25 -14.62
N ARG A 128 8.48 19.51 -15.69
CA ARG A 128 7.53 18.76 -16.52
C ARG A 128 6.86 17.63 -15.74
N ILE A 129 7.62 16.87 -14.94
CA ILE A 129 7.09 15.81 -14.09
C ILE A 129 6.15 16.38 -13.02
N ILE A 130 6.57 17.43 -12.31
CA ILE A 130 5.74 18.08 -11.29
C ILE A 130 4.44 18.62 -11.89
N SER A 131 4.53 19.29 -13.04
CA SER A 131 3.36 19.78 -13.78
C SER A 131 2.43 18.62 -14.12
N HIS A 132 2.97 17.52 -14.64
CA HIS A 132 2.19 16.36 -14.99
C HIS A 132 1.48 15.72 -13.78
N ILE A 133 2.20 15.53 -12.68
CA ILE A 133 1.64 14.99 -11.44
C ILE A 133 0.52 15.90 -10.93
N LYS A 134 0.68 17.23 -10.98
CA LYS A 134 -0.38 18.17 -10.59
C LYS A 134 -1.61 18.11 -11.51
N THR A 135 -1.43 17.81 -12.80
CA THR A 135 -2.57 17.65 -13.73
C THR A 135 -3.32 16.34 -13.53
N SER A 136 -2.64 15.28 -13.10
CA SER A 136 -3.27 13.98 -12.83
C SER A 136 -3.67 13.88 -11.36
N ARG A 137 -4.98 14.04 -11.09
CA ARG A 137 -5.52 13.97 -9.72
C ARG A 137 -5.15 12.66 -9.01
N SER A 138 -5.22 11.52 -9.70
CA SER A 138 -4.88 10.23 -9.09
C SER A 138 -3.41 10.14 -8.69
N LEU A 139 -2.49 10.51 -9.59
CA LEU A 139 -1.05 10.53 -9.31
C LEU A 139 -0.71 11.53 -8.19
N HIS A 140 -1.33 12.71 -8.21
CA HIS A 140 -1.12 13.76 -7.21
C HIS A 140 -1.47 13.30 -5.80
N ILE A 141 -2.60 12.60 -5.65
CA ILE A 141 -3.06 12.08 -4.36
C ILE A 141 -2.19 10.90 -3.93
N MET A 142 -1.88 9.97 -4.84
CA MET A 142 -1.00 8.84 -4.53
C MET A 142 0.37 9.29 -4.03
N CYS A 143 0.94 10.35 -4.62
CA CYS A 143 2.21 10.95 -4.19
C CYS A 143 2.18 11.54 -2.77
N HIS A 144 1.07 11.50 -2.04
CA HIS A 144 1.10 11.70 -0.59
C HIS A 144 1.96 10.63 0.11
N ILE A 145 1.98 9.39 -0.38
CA ILE A 145 2.82 8.34 0.18
C ILE A 145 4.18 8.33 -0.55
N PRO A 146 5.31 8.48 0.16
CA PRO A 146 6.64 8.65 -0.45
C PRO A 146 7.04 7.58 -1.47
N VAL A 147 6.65 6.31 -1.25
CA VAL A 147 6.94 5.22 -2.21
C VAL A 147 6.31 5.50 -3.58
N PHE A 148 5.14 6.13 -3.63
CA PHE A 148 4.50 6.51 -4.90
C PHE A 148 5.20 7.68 -5.57
N CYS A 149 5.85 8.59 -4.83
CA CYS A 149 6.72 9.57 -5.45
C CYS A 149 7.92 8.91 -6.13
N TRP A 150 8.51 7.90 -5.49
CA TRP A 150 9.60 7.13 -6.08
C TRP A 150 9.17 6.34 -7.33
N ILE A 151 8.04 5.64 -7.26
CA ILE A 151 7.48 4.91 -8.42
C ILE A 151 7.14 5.89 -9.55
N SER A 152 6.44 7.00 -9.24
CA SER A 152 6.05 8.00 -10.24
C SER A 152 7.25 8.67 -10.88
N ALA A 153 8.28 9.01 -10.09
CA ALA A 153 9.52 9.56 -10.63
C ALA A 153 10.15 8.60 -11.63
N THR A 154 10.28 7.32 -11.26
CA THR A 154 10.90 6.29 -12.10
C THR A 154 10.12 6.03 -13.39
N VAL A 155 8.79 5.92 -13.30
CA VAL A 155 7.92 5.65 -14.45
C VAL A 155 7.87 6.88 -15.38
N LEU A 156 7.64 8.07 -14.84
CA LEU A 156 7.46 9.28 -15.65
C LEU A 156 8.76 9.76 -16.30
N GLU A 157 9.92 9.60 -15.65
CA GLU A 157 11.24 9.84 -16.25
C GLU A 157 11.36 9.07 -17.57
N HIS A 158 11.12 7.76 -17.54
CA HIS A 158 11.19 6.92 -18.73
C HIS A 158 10.16 7.29 -19.81
N MET A 159 8.90 7.54 -19.42
CA MET A 159 7.82 7.84 -20.37
C MET A 159 8.04 9.16 -21.10
N LEU A 160 8.50 10.20 -20.39
CA LEU A 160 8.73 11.53 -20.94
C LEU A 160 9.96 11.61 -21.86
N GLU A 161 10.98 10.79 -21.62
CA GLU A 161 12.14 10.64 -22.51
C GLU A 161 11.77 10.02 -23.86
N HIS A 162 10.84 9.06 -23.87
CA HIS A 162 10.51 8.26 -25.05
C HIS A 162 9.25 8.71 -25.81
N LYS A 163 8.65 9.86 -25.44
CA LYS A 163 7.45 10.45 -26.07
C LYS A 163 6.31 9.43 -26.29
N ARG A 164 6.05 8.54 -25.32
CA ARG A 164 5.02 7.50 -25.43
C ARG A 164 3.80 7.71 -24.51
N GLU A 165 2.65 7.38 -25.11
CA GLU A 165 1.34 6.93 -24.58
C GLU A 165 0.65 7.68 -23.44
N GLU A 166 -0.66 7.38 -23.33
CA GLU A 166 -1.58 7.78 -22.28
C GLU A 166 -0.99 7.44 -20.90
N MET A 167 -1.18 8.35 -19.96
CA MET A 167 -0.53 8.28 -18.65
C MET A 167 -1.27 7.31 -17.74
N PRO A 168 -0.55 6.57 -16.88
CA PRO A 168 -1.16 5.63 -15.95
C PRO A 168 -2.13 6.35 -15.01
N LYS A 169 -3.37 5.87 -14.98
CA LYS A 169 -4.49 6.38 -14.18
C LYS A 169 -4.72 5.55 -12.93
N THR A 170 -4.51 4.23 -13.03
CA THR A 170 -4.75 3.27 -11.94
C THR A 170 -3.45 2.84 -11.25
N LEU A 171 -3.59 2.19 -10.09
CA LEU A 171 -2.43 1.65 -9.38
C LEU A 171 -1.79 0.53 -10.20
N THR A 172 -2.59 -0.37 -10.77
CA THR A 172 -2.08 -1.49 -11.55
C THR A 172 -1.29 -1.02 -12.78
N GLU A 173 -1.73 0.05 -13.46
CA GLU A 173 -0.99 0.65 -14.57
C GLU A 173 0.39 1.15 -14.13
N MET A 174 0.47 1.88 -13.00
CA MET A 174 1.75 2.37 -12.47
C MET A 174 2.76 1.25 -12.22
N TYR A 175 2.36 0.16 -11.55
CA TYR A 175 3.26 -0.96 -11.28
C TYR A 175 3.58 -1.76 -12.54
N THR A 176 2.64 -1.85 -13.48
CA THR A 176 2.89 -2.44 -14.79
C THR A 176 4.01 -1.71 -15.49
N HIS A 177 3.95 -0.38 -15.57
CA HIS A 177 4.99 0.44 -16.15
C HIS A 177 6.33 0.34 -15.40
N LEU A 178 6.30 0.26 -14.06
CA LEU A 178 7.49 0.07 -13.23
C LEU A 178 8.23 -1.23 -13.59
N VAL A 179 7.51 -2.35 -13.65
CA VAL A 179 8.11 -3.66 -13.99
C VAL A 179 8.59 -3.70 -15.44
N VAL A 180 7.84 -3.10 -16.38
CA VAL A 180 8.27 -2.94 -17.78
C VAL A 180 9.59 -2.16 -17.86
N PHE A 181 9.70 -1.04 -17.13
CA PHE A 181 10.89 -0.20 -17.11
C PHE A 181 12.13 -0.97 -16.63
N HIS A 182 12.03 -1.60 -15.45
CA HIS A 182 13.16 -2.37 -14.89
C HIS A 182 13.56 -3.55 -15.77
N THR A 183 12.60 -4.18 -16.46
CA THR A 183 12.90 -5.27 -17.38
C THR A 183 13.68 -4.78 -18.60
N LYS A 184 13.32 -3.63 -19.19
CA LYS A 184 14.06 -3.08 -20.34
C LYS A 184 15.48 -2.67 -19.95
N GLN A 185 15.63 -2.00 -18.80
CA GLN A 185 16.93 -1.56 -18.32
C GLN A 185 17.90 -2.73 -18.08
N LYS A 186 17.38 -3.91 -17.68
CA LYS A 186 18.15 -5.17 -17.61
C LYS A 186 18.75 -5.57 -18.92
N ASN A 187 17.92 -5.64 -19.94
CA ASN A 187 18.33 -6.15 -21.24
C ASN A 187 19.43 -5.26 -21.84
N GLU A 188 19.30 -3.94 -21.71
CA GLU A 188 20.29 -2.98 -22.22
C GLU A 188 21.65 -3.05 -21.51
N LYS A 189 21.68 -3.29 -20.19
CA LYS A 189 22.93 -3.32 -19.40
C LYS A 189 23.71 -4.63 -19.52
N TYR A 190 23.04 -5.77 -19.68
CA TYR A 190 23.68 -7.09 -19.52
C TYR A 190 23.63 -7.99 -20.75
N LEU A 191 22.75 -7.77 -21.73
CA LEU A 191 22.59 -8.66 -22.89
C LEU A 191 23.18 -8.11 -24.21
N GLY A 192 23.74 -6.89 -24.20
CA GLY A 192 24.35 -6.29 -25.39
C GLY A 192 23.32 -5.76 -26.41
N LYS A 193 23.75 -4.82 -27.27
CA LYS A 193 22.89 -3.98 -28.12
C LYS A 193 22.28 -4.65 -29.37
N GLU A 194 22.32 -5.97 -29.54
CA GLU A 194 22.04 -6.59 -30.85
C GLU A 194 20.67 -7.27 -31.02
N GLU A 195 19.82 -7.40 -29.99
CA GLU A 195 18.49 -7.97 -30.19
C GLU A 195 17.39 -6.90 -30.16
N THR A 196 16.95 -6.52 -31.36
CA THR A 196 15.84 -5.61 -31.62
C THR A 196 14.50 -6.22 -31.20
N GLY A 197 14.14 -6.09 -29.92
CA GLY A 197 12.80 -6.34 -29.40
C GLY A 197 12.71 -6.36 -27.87
N PRO A 198 11.53 -6.14 -27.26
CA PRO A 198 11.33 -6.35 -25.83
C PRO A 198 11.30 -7.86 -25.54
N HIS A 199 12.46 -8.51 -25.58
CA HIS A 199 12.57 -9.90 -25.16
C HIS A 199 12.54 -9.93 -23.63
N TRP A 200 11.34 -10.06 -23.08
CA TRP A 200 11.14 -10.30 -21.66
C TRP A 200 11.97 -11.52 -21.24
N ASN A 201 12.80 -11.41 -20.21
CA ASN A 201 13.28 -12.61 -19.54
C ASN A 201 12.10 -13.18 -18.74
N LYS A 202 11.22 -13.90 -19.45
CA LYS A 202 9.94 -14.41 -18.92
C LYS A 202 10.18 -15.27 -17.69
N GLU A 203 11.25 -16.07 -17.75
CA GLU A 203 11.68 -16.95 -16.68
C GLU A 203 12.04 -16.15 -15.42
N SER A 204 12.83 -15.07 -15.55
CA SER A 204 13.14 -14.17 -14.43
C SER A 204 11.91 -13.63 -13.71
N ILE A 205 10.95 -13.07 -14.46
CA ILE A 205 9.76 -12.43 -13.86
C ILE A 205 8.83 -13.46 -13.25
N LEU A 206 8.67 -14.61 -13.90
CA LEU A 206 7.87 -15.70 -13.36
C LEU A 206 8.49 -16.26 -12.07
N SER A 207 9.82 -16.45 -12.01
CA SER A 207 10.51 -16.90 -10.79
C SER A 207 10.40 -15.87 -9.66
N LEU A 208 10.59 -14.57 -9.95
CA LEU A 208 10.39 -13.50 -8.95
C LEU A 208 8.94 -13.42 -8.46
N GLY A 209 7.97 -13.53 -9.37
CA GLY A 209 6.55 -13.51 -9.01
C GLY A 209 6.12 -14.77 -8.24
N LYS A 210 6.71 -15.94 -8.55
CA LYS A 210 6.54 -17.18 -7.79
C LYS A 210 7.05 -17.01 -6.36
N LEU A 211 8.27 -16.49 -6.19
CA LEU A 211 8.83 -16.18 -4.88
C LEU A 211 7.92 -15.22 -4.12
N ALA A 212 7.49 -14.14 -4.76
CA ALA A 212 6.62 -13.14 -4.17
C ALA A 212 5.31 -13.75 -3.64
N PHE A 213 4.67 -14.61 -4.44
CA PHE A 213 3.44 -15.30 -4.06
C PHE A 213 3.65 -16.31 -2.91
N GLN A 214 4.72 -17.11 -2.97
CA GLN A 214 5.05 -18.06 -1.90
C GLN A 214 5.32 -17.34 -0.57
N GLN A 215 6.07 -16.24 -0.60
CA GLN A 215 6.37 -15.49 0.63
C GLN A 215 5.16 -14.70 1.12
N LEU A 216 4.33 -14.16 0.23
CA LEU A 216 3.08 -13.47 0.60
C LEU A 216 2.11 -14.44 1.31
N THR A 217 1.95 -15.65 0.79
CA THR A 217 1.09 -16.68 1.40
C THR A 217 1.63 -17.20 2.74
N LYS A 218 2.95 -17.24 2.91
CA LYS A 218 3.61 -17.53 4.20
C LYS A 218 3.56 -16.35 5.19
N GLY A 219 3.20 -15.15 4.75
CA GLY A 219 3.21 -13.93 5.57
C GLY A 219 4.62 -13.38 5.84
N ASN A 220 5.57 -13.68 4.95
CA ASN A 220 6.98 -13.30 5.08
C ASN A 220 7.31 -12.08 4.22
N LEU A 221 7.98 -11.09 4.81
CA LEU A 221 8.54 -9.92 4.11
C LEU A 221 10.04 -10.09 3.80
N ILE A 222 10.75 -10.70 4.75
CA ILE A 222 12.14 -11.11 4.61
C ILE A 222 12.16 -12.59 4.23
N PHE A 223 13.12 -13.03 3.43
CA PHE A 223 13.33 -14.43 3.04
C PHE A 223 14.82 -14.71 2.79
N TYR A 224 15.19 -15.99 2.67
CA TYR A 224 16.58 -16.45 2.71
C TYR A 224 17.00 -17.13 1.39
N GLU A 225 18.27 -17.48 1.25
CA GLU A 225 18.77 -18.19 0.07
C GLU A 225 18.01 -19.48 -0.25
N GLU A 226 17.52 -20.19 0.76
CA GLU A 226 16.73 -21.41 0.59
C GLU A 226 15.40 -21.12 -0.11
N ASP A 227 14.75 -20.00 0.24
CA ASP A 227 13.50 -19.56 -0.38
C ASP A 227 13.72 -19.19 -1.87
N LEU A 228 14.88 -18.60 -2.19
CA LEU A 228 15.26 -18.29 -3.58
C LEU A 228 15.44 -19.57 -4.41
N LYS A 229 16.14 -20.56 -3.85
CA LYS A 229 16.34 -21.86 -4.51
C LYS A 229 15.02 -22.59 -4.72
N GLU A 230 14.08 -22.54 -3.75
CA GLU A 230 12.73 -23.10 -3.88
C GLU A 230 11.93 -22.44 -5.03
N ALA A 231 12.13 -21.13 -5.23
CA ALA A 231 11.53 -20.38 -6.33
C ALA A 231 12.22 -20.62 -7.69
N GLY A 232 13.36 -21.31 -7.72
CA GLY A 232 14.14 -21.56 -8.95
C GLY A 232 15.04 -20.37 -9.35
N ILE A 233 15.43 -19.54 -8.38
CA ILE A 233 16.35 -18.41 -8.59
C ILE A 233 17.74 -18.82 -8.12
N ASP A 234 18.73 -18.76 -9.03
CA ASP A 234 20.14 -18.97 -8.66
C ASP A 234 20.60 -17.82 -7.75
N VAL A 235 21.29 -18.13 -6.66
CA VAL A 235 21.83 -17.14 -5.70
C VAL A 235 22.87 -16.23 -6.38
N ASN A 236 23.60 -16.72 -7.38
CA ASN A 236 24.50 -15.88 -8.17
C ASN A 236 23.70 -14.92 -9.06
N GLU A 237 22.60 -15.36 -9.65
CA GLU A 237 21.65 -14.47 -10.30
C GLU A 237 20.95 -13.55 -9.30
N ALA A 238 20.73 -13.95 -8.04
CA ALA A 238 20.13 -13.11 -7.01
C ALA A 238 20.96 -11.86 -6.69
N SER A 239 22.29 -11.93 -6.87
CA SER A 239 23.16 -10.74 -6.83
C SER A 239 23.06 -9.88 -8.10
N VAL A 240 22.72 -10.47 -9.25
CA VAL A 240 22.37 -9.75 -10.48
C VAL A 240 20.98 -9.14 -10.34
N TYR A 241 20.02 -9.82 -9.74
CA TYR A 241 18.73 -9.27 -9.31
C TYR A 241 18.97 -8.22 -8.22
N SER A 242 19.88 -8.36 -7.27
CA SER A 242 20.14 -7.28 -6.29
C SER A 242 20.85 -6.09 -6.94
N GLY A 243 21.72 -6.28 -7.94
CA GLY A 243 22.29 -5.18 -8.74
C GLY A 243 21.30 -4.49 -9.68
N LEU A 244 20.35 -5.25 -10.23
CA LEU A 244 19.35 -4.83 -11.22
C LEU A 244 18.04 -4.32 -10.59
N CYS A 245 17.66 -5.00 -9.53
CA CYS A 245 16.50 -4.83 -8.69
C CYS A 245 16.92 -4.32 -7.31
N THR A 246 18.07 -3.67 -7.08
CA THR A 246 18.32 -2.91 -5.81
C THR A 246 17.13 -2.00 -5.47
N GLN A 247 16.37 -1.63 -6.50
CA GLN A 247 15.15 -0.84 -6.47
C GLN A 247 13.82 -1.63 -6.32
N LEU A 248 13.76 -2.94 -6.56
CA LEU A 248 12.58 -3.79 -6.32
C LEU A 248 12.80 -4.89 -5.27
N PHE A 249 14.05 -5.28 -5.04
CA PHE A 249 14.55 -6.44 -4.30
C PHE A 249 15.88 -6.08 -3.63
N ARG A 250 15.88 -6.01 -2.31
CA ARG A 250 17.02 -5.60 -1.50
C ARG A 250 17.72 -6.83 -0.94
N GLU A 251 19.02 -6.91 -1.17
CA GLU A 251 19.91 -7.81 -0.43
C GLU A 251 20.46 -7.02 0.76
N GLU A 252 20.16 -7.49 1.97
CA GLU A 252 20.72 -6.91 3.19
C GLU A 252 21.68 -7.91 3.83
N CYS A 253 22.88 -7.43 4.15
CA CYS A 253 23.75 -8.13 5.08
C CYS A 253 23.32 -7.74 6.49
N VAL A 254 22.46 -8.55 7.11
CA VAL A 254 22.27 -8.44 8.56
C VAL A 254 23.59 -8.82 9.22
N LEU A 255 23.94 -8.09 10.30
CA LEU A 255 25.20 -8.22 11.03
C LEU A 255 25.51 -9.70 11.34
N TYR A 256 26.43 -10.28 10.54
CA TYR A 256 27.07 -11.59 10.64
C TYR A 256 26.17 -12.84 10.59
N GLN A 257 25.76 -13.27 9.39
CA GLN A 257 26.26 -14.51 8.72
C GLN A 257 25.37 -14.97 7.55
N ASP A 258 24.09 -14.60 7.53
CA ASP A 258 23.17 -15.00 6.45
C ASP A 258 22.72 -13.80 5.62
N LYS A 259 22.78 -13.95 4.29
CA LYS A 259 22.18 -12.99 3.36
C LYS A 259 20.67 -13.06 3.51
N VAL A 260 20.05 -11.92 3.79
CA VAL A 260 18.60 -11.80 3.78
C VAL A 260 18.15 -11.00 2.59
N TYR A 261 16.96 -11.31 2.12
CA TYR A 261 16.37 -10.71 0.96
C TYR A 261 14.96 -10.24 1.28
N CYS A 262 14.59 -9.08 0.75
CA CYS A 262 13.23 -8.57 0.82
C CYS A 262 12.89 -7.82 -0.47
N PHE A 263 11.60 -7.61 -0.73
CA PHE A 263 11.22 -6.63 -1.75
C PHE A 263 11.36 -5.22 -1.17
N VAL A 264 11.74 -4.24 -2.00
CA VAL A 264 11.94 -2.84 -1.56
C VAL A 264 10.69 -2.26 -0.90
N HIS A 265 9.52 -2.74 -1.31
CA HIS A 265 8.27 -2.43 -0.65
C HIS A 265 7.28 -3.59 -0.82
N LEU A 266 6.44 -3.84 0.18
CA LEU A 266 5.45 -4.92 0.15
C LEU A 266 4.51 -4.83 -1.07
N SER A 267 4.13 -3.62 -1.49
CA SER A 267 3.27 -3.47 -2.68
C SER A 267 3.91 -4.03 -3.96
N ILE A 268 5.23 -4.05 -4.06
CA ILE A 268 5.95 -4.67 -5.19
C ILE A 268 5.83 -6.19 -5.09
N GLN A 269 5.98 -6.76 -3.89
CA GLN A 269 5.76 -8.18 -3.64
C GLN A 269 4.32 -8.58 -3.99
N GLU A 270 3.33 -7.82 -3.53
CA GLU A 270 1.91 -8.10 -3.84
C GLU A 270 1.60 -7.96 -5.32
N PHE A 271 2.17 -6.98 -6.02
CA PHE A 271 2.03 -6.83 -7.46
C PHE A 271 2.63 -8.00 -8.23
N LEU A 272 3.88 -8.37 -7.92
CA LEU A 272 4.56 -9.49 -8.60
C LEU A 272 3.87 -10.83 -8.31
N ALA A 273 3.36 -11.02 -7.10
CA ALA A 273 2.54 -12.17 -6.75
C ALA A 273 1.24 -12.20 -7.59
N ALA A 274 0.53 -11.08 -7.70
CA ALA A 274 -0.69 -10.98 -8.51
C ALA A 274 -0.41 -11.24 -9.99
N LEU A 275 0.70 -10.70 -10.52
CA LEU A 275 1.15 -10.94 -11.89
C LEU A 275 1.44 -12.42 -12.14
N TYR A 276 2.13 -13.10 -11.21
CA TYR A 276 2.42 -14.52 -11.33
C TYR A 276 1.15 -15.38 -11.32
N VAL A 277 0.23 -15.10 -10.39
CA VAL A 277 -1.06 -15.81 -10.29
C VAL A 277 -1.90 -15.59 -11.55
N PHE A 278 -1.96 -14.36 -12.05
CA PHE A 278 -2.62 -14.01 -13.30
C PHE A 278 -2.03 -14.77 -14.51
N LEU A 279 -0.70 -14.72 -14.69
CA LEU A 279 -0.02 -15.37 -15.80
C LEU A 279 -0.16 -16.90 -15.74
N SER A 280 -0.10 -17.49 -14.54
CA SER A 280 -0.28 -18.94 -14.34
C SER A 280 -1.69 -19.39 -14.72
N PHE A 281 -2.71 -18.59 -14.38
CA PHE A 281 -4.09 -18.88 -14.77
C PHE A 281 -4.30 -18.73 -16.29
N ILE A 282 -3.90 -17.60 -16.87
CA ILE A 282 -4.16 -17.30 -18.28
C ILE A 282 -3.39 -18.23 -19.24
N ASN A 283 -2.11 -18.48 -18.95
CA ASN A 283 -1.26 -19.30 -19.81
C ASN A 283 -1.54 -20.80 -19.61
N ASN A 284 -1.64 -21.25 -18.35
CA ASN A 284 -1.59 -22.68 -17.98
C ASN A 284 -2.91 -23.25 -17.44
N ASN A 285 -3.96 -22.44 -17.25
CA ASN A 285 -5.20 -22.81 -16.53
C ASN A 285 -4.96 -23.21 -15.06
N GLU A 286 -3.87 -22.75 -14.45
CA GLU A 286 -3.52 -23.10 -13.08
C GLU A 286 -4.12 -22.08 -12.10
N ASN A 287 -5.14 -22.49 -11.35
CA ASN A 287 -5.67 -21.68 -10.25
C ASN A 287 -4.86 -21.92 -8.98
N LEU A 288 -3.78 -21.15 -8.81
CA LEU A 288 -2.94 -21.16 -7.60
C LEU A 288 -3.69 -20.68 -6.34
N MET A 289 -4.83 -20.01 -6.53
CA MET A 289 -5.72 -19.57 -5.47
C MET A 289 -6.74 -20.64 -5.09
N ASP A 290 -6.69 -21.86 -5.62
CA ASP A 290 -7.56 -22.95 -5.18
C ASP A 290 -6.78 -24.03 -4.44
N LYS A 291 -7.24 -24.42 -3.24
CA LYS A 291 -6.63 -25.52 -2.48
C LYS A 291 -6.81 -26.87 -3.17
N LEU A 292 -7.85 -27.01 -4.00
CA LEU A 292 -8.20 -28.27 -4.68
C LEU A 292 -7.65 -28.38 -6.11
N GLN A 293 -6.97 -27.34 -6.63
CA GLN A 293 -6.36 -27.29 -7.97
C GLN A 293 -7.22 -27.91 -9.10
N THR A 294 -8.54 -27.67 -9.08
CA THR A 294 -9.42 -28.20 -10.13
C THR A 294 -9.11 -27.49 -11.45
N LYS A 295 -8.68 -28.23 -12.48
CA LYS A 295 -8.27 -27.70 -13.79
C LYS A 295 -9.39 -27.10 -14.64
N ASP A 296 -10.64 -27.17 -14.17
CA ASP A 296 -11.85 -26.89 -14.94
C ASP A 296 -12.67 -25.74 -14.32
N LYS A 297 -12.03 -24.58 -14.15
CA LYS A 297 -12.66 -23.37 -13.62
C LYS A 297 -12.67 -22.26 -14.65
N THR A 298 -13.84 -21.64 -14.86
CA THR A 298 -14.00 -20.48 -15.73
C THR A 298 -13.28 -19.26 -15.14
N GLU A 299 -12.92 -18.28 -15.98
CA GLU A 299 -12.28 -17.04 -15.55
C GLU A 299 -13.08 -16.31 -14.46
N VAL A 300 -14.41 -16.31 -14.56
CA VAL A 300 -15.30 -15.75 -13.53
C VAL A 300 -15.14 -16.45 -12.20
N THR A 301 -15.11 -17.79 -12.18
CA THR A 301 -14.93 -18.54 -10.92
C THR A 301 -13.56 -18.32 -10.29
N PHE A 302 -12.54 -18.04 -11.09
CA PHE A 302 -11.20 -17.70 -10.61
C PHE A 302 -11.18 -16.38 -9.85
N TYR A 303 -11.70 -15.29 -10.46
CA TYR A 303 -11.73 -13.99 -9.79
C TYR A 303 -12.67 -13.98 -8.58
N LYS A 304 -13.83 -14.65 -8.65
CA LYS A 304 -14.73 -14.82 -7.49
C LYS A 304 -14.02 -15.49 -6.32
N SER A 305 -13.27 -16.56 -6.58
CA SER A 305 -12.50 -17.25 -5.55
C SER A 305 -11.40 -16.37 -4.94
N ALA A 306 -10.79 -15.47 -5.72
CA ALA A 306 -9.81 -14.52 -5.21
C ALA A 306 -10.47 -13.47 -4.30
N VAL A 307 -11.64 -12.95 -4.68
CA VAL A 307 -12.45 -12.04 -3.85
C VAL A 307 -12.82 -12.69 -2.52
N ASP A 308 -13.36 -13.91 -2.55
CA ASP A 308 -13.72 -14.65 -1.34
C ASP A 308 -12.53 -14.88 -0.40
N LYS A 309 -11.37 -15.25 -0.96
CA LYS A 309 -10.16 -15.45 -0.16
C LYS A 309 -9.65 -14.18 0.49
N ALA A 310 -9.71 -13.05 -0.21
CA ALA A 310 -9.33 -11.76 0.36
C ALA A 310 -10.29 -11.35 1.48
N LEU A 311 -11.60 -11.57 1.30
CA LEU A 311 -12.61 -11.28 2.33
C LEU A 311 -12.48 -12.17 3.58
N GLN A 312 -12.00 -13.42 3.40
CA GLN A 312 -11.71 -14.34 4.51
C GLN A 312 -10.41 -13.98 5.27
N SER A 313 -9.56 -13.09 4.74
CA SER A 313 -8.35 -12.68 5.43
C SER A 313 -8.68 -11.74 6.59
N GLU A 314 -8.35 -12.15 7.82
CA GLU A 314 -8.55 -11.34 9.01
C GLU A 314 -7.72 -10.04 8.97
N THR A 315 -6.48 -10.12 8.48
CA THR A 315 -5.52 -9.01 8.50
C THR A 315 -5.53 -8.14 7.24
N GLY A 316 -6.26 -8.54 6.19
CA GLY A 316 -6.29 -7.83 4.92
C GLY A 316 -5.00 -7.91 4.10
N ASN A 317 -4.14 -8.87 4.41
CA ASN A 317 -2.88 -9.10 3.72
C ASN A 317 -3.00 -9.49 2.23
N LEU A 318 -4.22 -9.68 1.72
CA LEU A 318 -4.50 -9.97 0.31
C LEU A 318 -5.25 -8.82 -0.39
N ASP A 319 -5.49 -7.71 0.31
CA ASP A 319 -6.31 -6.62 -0.19
C ASP A 319 -5.67 -5.93 -1.41
N LEU A 320 -4.38 -5.57 -1.30
CA LEU A 320 -3.66 -4.92 -2.40
C LEU A 320 -3.31 -5.92 -3.52
N PHE A 321 -2.96 -7.16 -3.15
CA PHE A 321 -2.85 -8.27 -4.11
C PHE A 321 -4.13 -8.43 -4.97
N LEU A 322 -5.32 -8.40 -4.35
CA LEU A 322 -6.59 -8.56 -5.06
C LEU A 322 -6.83 -7.41 -6.05
N ARG A 323 -6.56 -6.16 -5.63
CA ARG A 323 -6.64 -4.98 -6.49
C ARG A 323 -5.80 -5.15 -7.75
N PHE A 324 -4.54 -5.56 -7.60
CA PHE A 324 -3.66 -5.82 -8.74
C PHE A 324 -4.14 -6.97 -9.61
N LEU A 325 -4.58 -8.07 -9.02
CA LEU A 325 -5.07 -9.23 -9.79
C LEU A 325 -6.28 -8.86 -10.67
N LEU A 326 -7.20 -8.06 -10.12
CA LEU A 326 -8.37 -7.56 -10.85
C LEU A 326 -7.97 -6.50 -11.89
N GLY A 327 -7.09 -5.56 -11.57
CA GLY A 327 -6.58 -4.59 -12.54
C GLY A 327 -5.88 -5.26 -13.73
N LEU A 328 -5.09 -6.31 -13.49
CA LEU A 328 -4.40 -7.07 -14.54
C LEU A 328 -5.38 -7.81 -15.47
N SER A 329 -6.61 -8.06 -15.01
CA SER A 329 -7.66 -8.67 -15.84
C SER A 329 -8.13 -7.76 -16.98
N LEU A 330 -7.93 -6.44 -16.87
CA LEU A 330 -8.31 -5.49 -17.92
C LEU A 330 -7.39 -5.61 -19.15
N GLU A 331 -7.99 -5.60 -20.34
CA GLU A 331 -7.25 -5.70 -21.60
C GLU A 331 -6.27 -4.53 -21.79
N SER A 332 -6.62 -3.33 -21.29
CA SER A 332 -5.75 -2.15 -21.30
C SER A 332 -4.42 -2.40 -20.60
N ASN A 333 -4.40 -3.21 -19.52
CA ASN A 333 -3.20 -3.57 -18.78
C ASN A 333 -2.44 -4.73 -19.43
N GLN A 334 -3.17 -5.67 -20.03
CA GLN A 334 -2.57 -6.82 -20.73
C GLN A 334 -1.71 -6.43 -21.93
N LYS A 335 -2.00 -5.30 -22.60
CA LYS A 335 -1.23 -4.82 -23.76
C LYS A 335 0.25 -4.63 -23.44
N HIS A 336 0.57 -4.24 -22.21
CA HIS A 336 1.94 -4.01 -21.75
C HIS A 336 2.73 -5.32 -21.53
N PHE A 337 2.02 -6.43 -21.35
CA PHE A 337 2.59 -7.77 -21.12
C PHE A 337 2.43 -8.72 -22.30
N ARG A 338 2.17 -8.24 -23.52
CA ARG A 338 2.05 -9.10 -24.72
C ARG A 338 3.21 -10.08 -24.91
N GLY A 339 4.41 -9.72 -24.46
CA GLY A 339 5.56 -10.64 -24.49
C GLY A 339 5.48 -11.80 -23.48
N LEU A 340 4.73 -11.67 -22.38
CA LEU A 340 4.55 -12.71 -21.35
C LEU A 340 3.29 -13.57 -21.55
N LEU A 341 2.32 -13.08 -22.32
CA LEU A 341 1.05 -13.76 -22.58
C LEU A 341 1.18 -14.76 -23.75
N ILE A 342 0.71 -16.00 -23.53
CA ILE A 342 0.64 -17.04 -24.57
C ILE A 342 -0.79 -17.12 -25.15
N LYS A 343 -1.80 -16.73 -24.37
CA LYS A 343 -3.22 -16.72 -24.74
C LYS A 343 -3.86 -15.40 -24.35
N THR A 344 -4.68 -14.83 -25.22
CA THR A 344 -5.60 -13.75 -24.86
C THR A 344 -6.93 -14.39 -24.49
N ARG A 345 -7.30 -14.38 -23.20
CA ARG A 345 -8.54 -15.00 -22.71
C ARG A 345 -9.57 -14.04 -22.14
N SER A 346 -9.27 -12.74 -22.11
CA SER A 346 -10.20 -11.74 -21.64
C SER A 346 -11.46 -11.73 -22.50
N SER A 347 -12.62 -11.96 -21.88
CA SER A 347 -13.93 -11.69 -22.49
C SER A 347 -14.60 -10.57 -21.69
N SER A 348 -15.21 -9.59 -22.36
CA SER A 348 -15.95 -8.51 -21.68
C SER A 348 -17.02 -9.05 -20.73
N GLN A 349 -17.61 -10.21 -21.05
CA GLN A 349 -18.62 -10.87 -20.24
C GLN A 349 -18.09 -11.36 -18.88
N SER A 350 -16.87 -11.91 -18.82
CA SER A 350 -16.30 -12.39 -17.55
C SER A 350 -16.00 -11.23 -16.57
N HIS A 351 -15.65 -10.07 -17.12
CA HIS A 351 -15.45 -8.85 -16.37
C HIS A 351 -16.75 -8.33 -15.73
N GLU A 352 -17.82 -8.19 -16.52
CA GLU A 352 -19.13 -7.73 -16.02
C GLU A 352 -19.68 -8.65 -14.90
N GLU A 353 -19.52 -9.96 -15.04
CA GLU A 353 -19.94 -10.92 -14.01
C GLU A 353 -19.13 -10.80 -12.72
N THR A 354 -17.83 -10.49 -12.83
CA THR A 354 -16.95 -10.28 -11.67
C THR A 354 -17.31 -8.98 -10.95
N VAL A 355 -17.54 -7.89 -11.70
CA VAL A 355 -18.01 -6.61 -11.16
C VAL A 355 -19.34 -6.77 -10.43
N LYS A 356 -20.31 -7.48 -11.04
CA LYS A 356 -21.61 -7.74 -10.41
C LYS A 356 -21.45 -8.49 -9.08
N TYR A 357 -20.57 -9.47 -9.04
CA TYR A 357 -20.29 -10.24 -7.83
C TYR A 357 -19.65 -9.40 -6.73
N ILE A 358 -18.70 -8.51 -7.06
CA ILE A 358 -18.11 -7.58 -6.10
C ILE A 358 -19.20 -6.69 -5.48
N LYS A 359 -20.12 -6.17 -6.29
CA LYS A 359 -21.26 -5.37 -5.81
C LYS A 359 -22.21 -6.18 -4.92
N GLU A 360 -22.47 -7.44 -5.26
CA GLU A 360 -23.20 -8.36 -4.38
C GLU A 360 -22.51 -8.50 -3.02
N LYS A 361 -21.17 -8.68 -3.02
CA LYS A 361 -20.37 -8.76 -1.78
C LYS A 361 -20.35 -7.49 -0.96
N ILE A 362 -20.40 -6.31 -1.58
CA ILE A 362 -20.55 -5.04 -0.85
C ILE A 362 -21.91 -4.98 -0.15
N ARG A 363 -22.98 -5.43 -0.82
CA ARG A 363 -24.36 -5.43 -0.28
C ARG A 363 -24.60 -6.45 0.81
N GLU A 364 -23.76 -7.48 0.91
CA GLU A 364 -23.72 -8.38 2.07
C GLU A 364 -23.26 -7.65 3.36
N ASN A 365 -22.90 -6.36 3.26
CA ASN A 365 -22.46 -5.48 4.35
C ASN A 365 -21.29 -6.07 5.17
N PRO A 366 -20.14 -6.37 4.53
CA PRO A 366 -18.95 -6.76 5.26
C PRO A 366 -18.40 -5.57 6.06
N SER A 367 -17.36 -5.79 6.87
CA SER A 367 -16.78 -4.71 7.67
C SER A 367 -16.37 -3.50 6.81
N PRO A 368 -16.37 -2.27 7.35
CA PRO A 368 -16.04 -1.08 6.57
C PRO A 368 -14.70 -1.18 5.83
N GLU A 369 -13.67 -1.78 6.43
CA GLU A 369 -12.37 -2.01 5.79
C GLU A 369 -12.50 -2.89 4.55
N ARG A 370 -13.30 -3.95 4.63
CA ARG A 370 -13.53 -4.89 3.52
C ARG A 370 -14.33 -4.22 2.41
N SER A 371 -15.37 -3.47 2.76
CA SER A 371 -16.17 -2.68 1.79
C SER A 371 -15.30 -1.66 1.05
N ILE A 372 -14.45 -0.91 1.77
CA ILE A 372 -13.51 0.04 1.16
C ILE A 372 -12.53 -0.67 0.23
N ASN A 373 -12.02 -1.84 0.61
CA ASN A 373 -11.17 -2.62 -0.28
C ASN A 373 -11.89 -3.04 -1.57
N LEU A 374 -13.16 -3.45 -1.48
CA LEU A 374 -13.97 -3.78 -2.66
C LEU A 374 -14.25 -2.56 -3.55
N PHE A 375 -14.41 -1.36 -2.97
CA PHE A 375 -14.48 -0.11 -3.76
C PHE A 375 -13.18 0.16 -4.53
N HIS A 376 -12.02 -0.07 -3.93
CA HIS A 376 -10.76 -0.01 -4.67
C HIS A 376 -10.68 -1.05 -5.79
N CYS A 377 -11.22 -2.26 -5.57
CA CYS A 377 -11.28 -3.28 -6.61
C CYS A 377 -12.15 -2.84 -7.80
N LEU A 378 -13.32 -2.25 -7.53
CA LEU A 378 -14.17 -1.65 -8.55
C LEU A 378 -13.46 -0.49 -9.29
N ASN A 379 -12.66 0.31 -8.57
CA ASN A 379 -11.85 1.37 -9.17
C ASN A 379 -10.78 0.82 -10.13
N GLU A 380 -10.05 -0.24 -9.73
CA GLU A 380 -9.06 -0.89 -10.60
C GLU A 380 -9.71 -1.61 -11.81
N LEU A 381 -11.00 -1.92 -11.72
CA LEU A 381 -11.80 -2.48 -12.82
C LEU A 381 -12.45 -1.39 -13.69
N ASN A 382 -12.21 -0.10 -13.42
CA ASN A 382 -12.84 1.04 -14.09
C ASN A 382 -14.38 0.98 -14.08
N ASP A 383 -14.99 0.52 -12.99
CA ASP A 383 -16.45 0.47 -12.87
C ASP A 383 -17.06 1.87 -12.78
N HIS A 384 -17.84 2.27 -13.79
CA HIS A 384 -18.45 3.60 -13.85
C HIS A 384 -19.55 3.86 -12.81
N SER A 385 -20.02 2.82 -12.09
CA SER A 385 -21.02 2.95 -11.02
C SER A 385 -20.43 2.96 -9.62
N LEU A 386 -19.09 3.01 -9.49
CA LEU A 386 -18.38 3.01 -8.21
C LEU A 386 -18.90 4.11 -7.26
N VAL A 387 -19.12 5.31 -7.77
CA VAL A 387 -19.59 6.44 -6.95
C VAL A 387 -20.99 6.19 -6.42
N GLU A 388 -21.88 5.62 -7.23
CA GLU A 388 -23.23 5.21 -6.83
C GLU A 388 -23.21 4.11 -5.77
N GLU A 389 -22.31 3.13 -5.87
CA GLU A 389 -22.16 2.08 -4.85
C GLU A 389 -21.61 2.65 -3.53
N ILE A 390 -20.69 3.62 -3.57
CA ILE A 390 -20.22 4.34 -2.37
C ILE A 390 -21.34 5.16 -1.74
N GLN A 391 -22.11 5.90 -2.56
CA GLN A 391 -23.27 6.66 -2.11
C GLN A 391 -24.31 5.75 -1.47
N SER A 392 -24.58 4.60 -2.10
CA SER A 392 -25.46 3.59 -1.54
C SER A 392 -24.92 3.11 -0.22
N PHE A 393 -23.65 2.72 -0.10
CA PHE A 393 -23.06 2.23 1.15
C PHE A 393 -23.15 3.22 2.32
N LEU A 394 -22.88 4.51 2.08
CA LEU A 394 -22.99 5.53 3.13
C LEU A 394 -24.45 5.88 3.44
N SER A 395 -25.35 5.79 2.46
CA SER A 395 -26.78 6.08 2.62
C SER A 395 -27.58 4.87 3.13
N SER A 396 -27.08 3.65 2.93
CA SER A 396 -27.74 2.38 3.26
C SER A 396 -27.23 1.87 4.60
N GLY A 397 -27.79 2.38 5.70
CA GLY A 397 -27.44 1.81 7.00
C GLY A 397 -28.10 2.46 8.21
N SER A 398 -29.35 2.09 8.49
CA SER A 398 -30.01 2.28 9.80
C SER A 398 -30.09 3.74 10.31
N LEU A 399 -30.68 3.97 11.48
CA LEU A 399 -30.84 5.31 12.06
C LEU A 399 -29.49 5.98 12.48
N LEU A 400 -28.34 5.40 12.11
CA LEU A 400 -27.00 5.80 12.51
C LEU A 400 -26.04 5.65 11.31
N GLU A 401 -25.42 6.75 10.88
CA GLU A 401 -24.35 6.74 9.87
C GLU A 401 -23.29 5.68 10.21
N PRO A 402 -22.68 4.99 9.21
CA PRO A 402 -21.62 4.02 9.50
C PRO A 402 -20.50 4.71 10.28
N ASP A 403 -20.13 4.14 11.44
CA ASP A 403 -19.07 4.64 12.30
C ASP A 403 -17.70 4.35 11.65
N LEU A 404 -17.34 5.19 10.67
CA LEU A 404 -16.07 5.13 9.97
C LEU A 404 -15.01 5.89 10.76
N SER A 405 -13.90 5.22 11.03
CA SER A 405 -12.69 5.86 11.57
C SER A 405 -12.14 6.93 10.60
N PRO A 406 -11.35 7.91 11.10
CA PRO A 406 -10.70 8.91 10.25
C PRO A 406 -9.87 8.31 9.09
N ALA A 407 -9.23 7.17 9.32
CA ALA A 407 -8.45 6.47 8.29
C ALA A 407 -9.34 5.87 7.20
N GLN A 408 -10.48 5.28 7.58
CA GLN A 408 -11.47 4.75 6.63
C GLN A 408 -12.11 5.86 5.79
N TRP A 409 -12.46 6.99 6.42
CA TRP A 409 -12.91 8.18 5.69
C TRP A 409 -11.86 8.66 4.67
N SER A 410 -10.59 8.72 5.07
CA SER A 410 -9.50 9.13 4.18
C SER A 410 -9.34 8.17 3.00
N ALA A 411 -9.47 6.87 3.23
CA ALA A 411 -9.43 5.86 2.18
C ALA A 411 -10.64 5.96 1.22
N LEU A 412 -11.84 6.21 1.75
CA LEU A 412 -13.04 6.39 0.92
C LEU A 412 -12.96 7.66 0.06
N VAL A 413 -12.50 8.76 0.67
CA VAL A 413 -12.19 10.02 -0.03
C VAL A 413 -11.19 9.75 -1.14
N PHE A 414 -10.10 9.03 -0.86
CA PHE A 414 -9.13 8.66 -1.90
C PHE A 414 -9.83 7.97 -3.08
N VAL A 415 -10.65 6.94 -2.84
CA VAL A 415 -11.36 6.24 -3.92
C VAL A 415 -12.26 7.17 -4.73
N LEU A 416 -13.03 8.04 -4.07
CA LEU A 416 -13.88 9.02 -4.75
C LEU A 416 -13.06 9.97 -5.62
N LEU A 417 -11.94 10.46 -5.09
CA LEU A 417 -11.08 11.40 -5.81
C LEU A 417 -10.32 10.74 -6.98
N THR A 418 -10.03 9.43 -6.90
CA THR A 418 -9.33 8.68 -7.95
C THR A 418 -10.25 8.01 -8.97
N SER A 419 -11.57 8.00 -8.73
CA SER A 419 -12.54 7.43 -9.66
C SER A 419 -12.54 8.17 -11.01
N GLU A 420 -12.79 7.46 -12.11
CA GLU A 420 -12.86 8.06 -13.46
C GLU A 420 -13.99 9.09 -13.60
N LYS A 421 -15.01 9.02 -12.74
CA LYS A 421 -16.16 9.92 -12.81
C LYS A 421 -15.72 11.32 -12.40
N GLU A 422 -15.82 12.26 -13.33
CA GLU A 422 -15.63 13.68 -13.01
C GLU A 422 -16.61 14.08 -11.91
N LEU A 423 -16.08 14.54 -10.79
CA LEU A 423 -16.85 15.05 -9.67
C LEU A 423 -17.27 16.50 -9.96
N ASP A 424 -17.97 16.72 -11.08
CA ASP A 424 -18.41 18.05 -11.52
C ASP A 424 -19.37 18.65 -10.49
N VAL A 425 -20.36 17.87 -10.05
CA VAL A 425 -21.31 18.25 -9.00
C VAL A 425 -21.25 17.29 -7.83
N PHE A 426 -20.79 17.78 -6.68
CA PHE A 426 -20.81 17.05 -5.40
C PHE A 426 -22.05 17.43 -4.59
N ASP A 427 -22.93 16.46 -4.36
CA ASP A 427 -24.13 16.62 -3.52
C ASP A 427 -23.93 15.84 -2.21
N LEU A 428 -23.70 16.57 -1.11
CA LEU A 428 -23.40 15.95 0.18
C LEU A 428 -24.54 15.04 0.63
N LYS A 429 -25.81 15.36 0.31
CA LYS A 429 -26.98 14.57 0.71
C LYS A 429 -26.98 13.13 0.19
N LYS A 430 -26.19 12.84 -0.84
CA LYS A 430 -26.01 11.49 -1.39
C LYS A 430 -25.01 10.64 -0.60
N TYR A 431 -24.27 11.25 0.32
CA TYR A 431 -23.25 10.60 1.14
C TYR A 431 -23.61 10.66 2.62
N SER A 432 -23.84 11.86 3.14
CA SER A 432 -24.13 12.12 4.55
C SER A 432 -25.01 13.36 4.69
N ARG A 433 -25.79 13.43 5.77
CA ARG A 433 -26.59 14.64 6.09
C ARG A 433 -26.13 15.26 7.40
N SER A 434 -24.82 15.32 7.61
CA SER A 434 -24.21 15.87 8.82
C SER A 434 -23.03 16.80 8.51
N GLU A 435 -22.76 17.71 9.43
CA GLU A 435 -21.56 18.55 9.40
C GLU A 435 -20.29 17.69 9.50
N GLU A 436 -20.31 16.62 10.29
CA GLU A 436 -19.19 15.68 10.37
C GLU A 436 -18.90 15.06 8.99
N GLY A 437 -19.93 14.62 8.27
CA GLY A 437 -19.79 14.13 6.90
C GLY A 437 -19.19 15.17 5.95
N LEU A 438 -19.60 16.44 6.10
CA LEU A 438 -18.97 17.55 5.37
C LEU A 438 -17.47 17.64 5.67
N LEU A 439 -17.08 17.68 6.95
CA LEU A 439 -15.68 17.82 7.37
C LEU A 439 -14.82 16.68 6.81
N ARG A 440 -15.33 15.45 6.83
CA ARG A 440 -14.63 14.28 6.27
C ARG A 440 -14.52 14.33 4.75
N LEU A 441 -15.49 14.92 4.06
CA LEU A 441 -15.55 15.00 2.59
C LEU A 441 -15.07 16.34 2.01
N LEU A 442 -14.51 17.24 2.83
CA LEU A 442 -13.91 18.51 2.37
C LEU A 442 -12.93 18.35 1.19
N PRO A 443 -12.06 17.32 1.15
CA PRO A 443 -11.18 17.12 -0.01
C PRO A 443 -11.95 16.88 -1.31
N VAL A 444 -13.11 16.24 -1.23
CA VAL A 444 -14.01 16.00 -2.39
C VAL A 444 -14.66 17.32 -2.81
N VAL A 445 -15.16 18.11 -1.86
CA VAL A 445 -15.71 19.45 -2.11
C VAL A 445 -14.70 20.34 -2.84
N LYS A 446 -13.46 20.41 -2.34
CA LYS A 446 -12.38 21.22 -2.93
C LYS A 446 -12.06 20.82 -4.38
N ALA A 447 -12.18 19.53 -4.67
CA ALA A 447 -11.87 18.99 -5.99
C ALA A 447 -13.06 18.99 -6.95
N SER A 448 -14.25 19.39 -6.50
CA SER A 448 -15.45 19.51 -7.33
C SER A 448 -15.62 20.90 -7.91
N ARG A 449 -16.34 21.01 -9.03
CA ARG A 449 -16.66 22.30 -9.64
C ARG A 449 -17.86 22.97 -8.96
N ALA A 450 -18.85 22.19 -8.56
CA ALA A 450 -20.02 22.63 -7.81
C ALA A 450 -20.24 21.76 -6.57
N ALA A 451 -20.61 22.37 -5.44
CA ALA A 451 -20.94 21.67 -4.20
C ALA A 451 -22.33 22.07 -3.70
N LEU A 452 -23.20 21.08 -3.52
CA LEU A 452 -24.56 21.23 -3.02
C LEU A 452 -24.60 20.78 -1.56
N LEU A 453 -24.61 21.76 -0.66
CA LEU A 453 -24.61 21.57 0.80
C LEU A 453 -25.91 22.08 1.44
N SER A 454 -26.93 22.35 0.64
CA SER A 454 -28.19 22.94 1.10
C SER A 454 -28.86 22.08 2.17
N GLY A 455 -29.13 22.59 3.37
CA GLY A 455 -29.79 21.83 4.44
C GLY A 455 -29.04 20.58 4.88
N CYS A 456 -27.71 20.64 4.95
CA CYS A 456 -26.84 19.57 5.45
C CYS A 456 -26.41 19.79 6.92
N GLY A 457 -27.00 20.77 7.60
CA GLY A 457 -26.69 21.06 9.01
C GLY A 457 -25.37 21.80 9.21
N VAL A 458 -24.90 22.55 8.20
CA VAL A 458 -23.67 23.33 8.28
C VAL A 458 -23.84 24.46 9.30
N THR A 459 -22.92 24.55 10.26
CA THR A 459 -22.85 25.59 11.28
C THR A 459 -21.72 26.59 10.99
N GLU A 460 -21.50 27.54 11.90
CA GLU A 460 -20.37 28.47 11.84
C GLU A 460 -19.00 27.76 11.77
N GLU A 461 -18.84 26.64 12.49
CA GLU A 461 -17.59 25.86 12.47
C GLU A 461 -17.38 25.16 11.12
N GLY A 462 -18.44 24.60 10.55
CA GLY A 462 -18.45 24.08 9.19
C GLY A 462 -18.09 25.15 8.16
N CYS A 463 -18.59 26.39 8.30
CA CYS A 463 -18.19 27.51 7.46
C CYS A 463 -16.69 27.82 7.54
N ALA A 464 -16.12 27.89 8.75
CA ALA A 464 -14.70 28.13 8.94
C ALA A 464 -13.84 27.05 8.26
N SER A 465 -14.23 25.79 8.41
CA SER A 465 -13.53 24.66 7.78
C SER A 465 -13.66 24.67 6.24
N LEU A 466 -14.83 25.03 5.72
CA LEU A 466 -15.05 25.23 4.29
C LEU A 466 -14.16 26.35 3.74
N VAL A 467 -14.14 27.52 4.39
CA VAL A 467 -13.30 28.65 3.97
C VAL A 467 -11.82 28.24 3.94
N SER A 468 -11.32 27.60 5.01
CA SER A 468 -9.94 27.11 5.07
C SER A 468 -9.63 26.12 3.94
N ALA A 469 -10.55 25.20 3.63
CA ALA A 469 -10.39 24.27 2.52
C ALA A 469 -10.36 24.99 1.16
N LEU A 470 -11.19 26.02 0.96
CA LEU A 470 -11.29 26.77 -0.29
C LEU A 470 -10.13 27.76 -0.52
N GLU A 471 -9.58 28.34 0.54
CA GLU A 471 -8.37 29.16 0.48
C GLU A 471 -7.13 28.34 0.11
N SER A 472 -7.14 27.03 0.40
CA SER A 472 -6.03 26.15 0.08
C SER A 472 -5.95 25.87 -1.43
N ASN A 473 -4.92 26.37 -2.10
CA ASN A 473 -4.71 26.12 -3.54
C ASN A 473 -4.23 24.68 -3.81
N PRO A 474 -4.72 23.99 -4.88
CA PRO A 474 -5.73 24.44 -5.84
C PRO A 474 -7.16 24.08 -5.39
N SER A 475 -8.10 25.03 -5.46
CA SER A 475 -9.55 24.75 -5.40
C SER A 475 -10.16 24.83 -6.80
N HIS A 476 -10.96 23.84 -7.17
CA HIS A 476 -11.68 23.81 -8.44
C HIS A 476 -13.12 24.33 -8.33
N LEU A 477 -13.57 24.64 -7.11
CA LEU A 477 -14.93 25.04 -6.82
C LEU A 477 -15.27 26.39 -7.46
N ARG A 478 -16.42 26.43 -8.13
CA ARG A 478 -17.00 27.60 -8.81
C ARG A 478 -18.40 27.93 -8.30
N GLU A 479 -19.14 26.93 -7.83
CA GLU A 479 -20.50 27.07 -7.34
C GLU A 479 -20.65 26.38 -5.98
N LEU A 480 -21.24 27.06 -5.01
CA LEU A 480 -21.45 26.56 -3.65
C LEU A 480 -22.87 26.91 -3.19
N ASP A 481 -23.72 25.90 -3.00
CA ASP A 481 -25.07 26.07 -2.45
C ASP A 481 -25.08 25.71 -0.96
N LEU A 482 -25.21 26.72 -0.11
CA LEU A 482 -25.34 26.61 1.35
C LEU A 482 -26.74 26.96 1.86
N SER A 483 -27.75 27.02 0.99
CA SER A 483 -29.12 27.39 1.36
C SER A 483 -29.69 26.46 2.47
N ASN A 484 -30.65 26.94 3.25
CA ASN A 484 -31.31 26.15 4.30
C ASN A 484 -30.38 25.58 5.40
N ASN A 485 -29.23 26.22 5.66
CA ASN A 485 -28.36 25.92 6.81
C ASN A 485 -28.40 27.07 7.84
N ASP A 486 -28.05 26.80 9.10
CA ASP A 486 -27.99 27.80 10.17
C ASP A 486 -26.57 28.39 10.32
N LEU A 487 -26.16 29.16 9.30
CA LEU A 487 -24.79 29.69 9.19
C LEU A 487 -24.49 30.82 10.20
N LYS A 488 -25.52 31.50 10.70
CA LYS A 488 -25.46 32.76 11.45
C LYS A 488 -24.73 33.89 10.69
N ASP A 489 -24.81 35.12 11.22
CA ASP A 489 -24.12 36.28 10.62
C ASP A 489 -22.59 36.11 10.58
N SER A 490 -22.04 35.42 11.58
CA SER A 490 -20.60 35.11 11.69
C SER A 490 -20.12 34.17 10.57
N GLY A 491 -20.85 33.09 10.28
CA GLY A 491 -20.50 32.18 9.19
C GLY A 491 -20.58 32.83 7.81
N VAL A 492 -21.60 33.66 7.57
CA VAL A 492 -21.72 34.44 6.32
C VAL A 492 -20.57 35.44 6.17
N LYS A 493 -20.14 36.08 7.26
CA LYS A 493 -18.98 36.98 7.26
C LYS A 493 -17.69 36.26 6.91
N LEU A 494 -17.49 35.02 7.37
CA LEU A 494 -16.33 34.19 6.99
C LEU A 494 -16.32 33.86 5.50
N LEU A 495 -17.48 33.51 4.94
CA LEU A 495 -17.62 33.11 3.53
C LEU A 495 -17.56 34.27 2.53
N SER A 496 -17.70 35.52 3.00
CA SER A 496 -17.71 36.74 2.17
C SER A 496 -16.44 37.58 2.28
N ALA A 497 -15.51 37.17 3.16
CA ALA A 497 -14.17 37.75 3.29
C ALA A 497 -13.28 37.32 2.13
#